data_AF-A0A1B6IT56-F1
#
_entry.id   AF-A0A1B6IT56-F1
#
_cell.length_a   1.000
_cell.length_b   1.000
_cell.length_c   1.000
_cell.angle_alpha   90.00
_cell.angle_beta   90.00
_cell.angle_gamma   90.00
#
_symmetry.space_group_name_H-M   'P 1'
#
loop_
_entity.id
_entity.type
_entity.pdbx_description
1 polymer ?
#
loop_
_entity_poly.entity_id
_entity_poly.type
_entity_poly.pdbx_seq_one_letter_code
_entity_poly.pdbx_strand_id
1 'polypeptide(L)'
;MAKLWDVPCIYVCENNGYGMGTSAERAAASTAYYSRGDYVPGIWVDGMDVLAVKSASMFAVNHCTSGKGPIVMETATYRYSGHSMSDPGTSYRTRDEIQEVRQTRDPITSFKEKILNSGLVTADELKKLDGEIKAIVDAAVKQAKSDAEVGMD
;
A
#
# COMPACT_ATOMS: atom_id res chain seq x y z
N MET A 1 19.11 0.97 -17.27
CA MET A 1 18.75 -0.07 -18.26
C MET A 1 17.32 0.06 -18.74
N ALA A 2 16.31 0.02 -17.87
CA ALA A 2 14.90 0.07 -18.30
C ALA A 2 14.57 1.24 -19.24
N LYS A 3 15.10 2.45 -18.96
CA LYS A 3 14.89 3.58 -19.87
C LYS A 3 15.64 3.45 -21.20
N LEU A 4 16.88 2.94 -21.17
CA LEU A 4 17.70 2.76 -22.37
C LEU A 4 17.04 1.79 -23.38
N TRP A 5 16.31 0.80 -22.88
CA TRP A 5 15.62 -0.20 -23.70
C TRP A 5 14.11 0.05 -23.80
N ASP A 6 13.62 1.19 -23.29
CA ASP A 6 12.20 1.53 -23.17
C ASP A 6 11.34 0.36 -22.67
N VAL A 7 11.83 -0.34 -21.63
CA VAL A 7 11.12 -1.48 -21.03
C VAL A 7 9.80 -0.98 -20.41
N PRO A 8 8.67 -1.66 -20.67
CA PRO A 8 7.39 -1.33 -20.05
C PRO A 8 7.38 -1.75 -18.56
N CYS A 9 8.06 -0.98 -17.72
CA CYS A 9 8.25 -1.26 -16.30
C CYS A 9 7.73 -0.09 -15.44
N ILE A 10 6.87 -0.41 -14.47
CA ILE A 10 6.40 0.52 -13.46
C ILE A 10 7.21 0.26 -12.19
N TYR A 11 8.05 1.21 -11.79
CA TYR A 11 8.77 1.16 -10.53
C TYR A 11 7.88 1.73 -9.42
N VAL A 12 7.47 0.89 -8.47
CA VAL A 12 6.62 1.34 -7.35
C VAL A 12 7.45 1.46 -6.08
N CYS A 13 7.41 2.64 -5.46
CA CYS A 13 7.96 2.88 -4.14
C CYS A 13 6.83 3.02 -3.12
N GLU A 14 6.64 2.00 -2.28
CA GLU A 14 5.70 2.04 -1.16
C GLU A 14 6.32 2.80 0.02
N ASN A 15 6.18 4.12 0.01
CA ASN A 15 6.73 4.98 1.04
C ASN A 15 5.81 4.97 2.27
N ASN A 16 6.15 4.14 3.26
CA ASN A 16 5.47 4.09 4.55
C ASN A 16 6.13 4.95 5.65
N GLY A 17 7.11 5.78 5.28
CA GLY A 17 7.87 6.65 6.17
C GLY A 17 9.11 6.02 6.82
N TYR A 18 9.23 4.68 6.84
CA TYR A 18 10.28 3.99 7.61
C TYR A 18 10.90 2.79 6.89
N GLY A 19 12.23 2.81 6.73
CA GLY A 19 13.03 1.63 6.38
C GLY A 19 13.46 0.88 7.66
N MET A 20 12.75 -0.20 7.99
CA MET A 20 12.87 -0.87 9.31
C MET A 20 12.59 0.13 10.45
N GLY A 21 13.64 0.63 11.12
CA GLY A 21 13.54 1.66 12.17
C GLY A 21 14.17 3.01 11.81
N THR A 22 14.61 3.19 10.55
CA THR A 22 15.20 4.44 10.07
C THR A 22 14.15 5.22 9.28
N SER A 23 13.88 6.47 9.67
CA SER A 23 12.92 7.31 8.93
C SER A 23 13.48 7.69 7.55
N ALA A 24 12.58 8.03 6.62
CA ALA A 24 12.94 8.43 5.27
C ALA A 24 13.97 9.58 5.24
N GLU A 25 13.80 10.59 6.10
CA GLU A 25 14.66 11.78 6.21
C GLU A 25 16.08 11.44 6.68
N ARG A 26 16.22 10.36 7.45
CA ARG A 26 17.52 9.87 7.94
C ARG A 26 18.22 8.96 6.94
N ALA A 27 17.45 8.30 6.07
CA ALA A 27 17.97 7.33 5.09
C ALA A 27 18.24 7.95 3.71
N ALA A 28 17.52 9.01 3.33
CA ALA A 28 17.58 9.61 2.01
C ALA A 28 17.71 11.13 2.10
N ALA A 29 18.73 11.68 1.43
CA ALA A 29 18.92 13.12 1.32
C ALA A 29 17.78 13.83 0.55
N SER A 30 17.10 13.10 -0.34
CA SER A 30 15.86 13.54 -0.97
C SER A 30 14.81 12.44 -0.79
N THR A 31 13.73 12.80 -0.08
CA THR A 31 12.58 11.94 0.23
C THR A 31 11.48 11.99 -0.82
N ALA A 32 11.64 12.78 -1.88
CA ALA A 32 10.76 12.76 -3.06
C ALA A 32 11.10 11.56 -3.95
N TYR A 33 10.73 10.34 -3.52
CA TYR A 33 11.11 9.09 -4.18
C TYR A 33 10.64 9.02 -5.64
N TYR A 34 9.48 9.58 -5.96
CA TYR A 34 9.00 9.65 -7.35
C TYR A 34 9.97 10.36 -8.30
N SER A 35 10.79 11.30 -7.82
CA SER A 35 11.75 12.05 -8.66
C SER A 35 13.12 11.36 -8.81
N ARG A 36 13.35 10.27 -8.08
CA ARG A 36 14.66 9.58 -8.03
C ARG A 36 14.99 8.81 -9.30
N GLY A 37 14.02 8.66 -10.20
CA GLY A 37 14.23 8.16 -11.55
C GLY A 37 15.04 9.08 -12.45
N ASP A 38 15.29 10.34 -12.03
CA ASP A 38 15.99 11.38 -12.79
C ASP A 38 15.32 11.61 -14.16
N TYR A 39 15.87 11.03 -15.22
CA TYR A 39 15.30 11.08 -16.57
C TYR A 39 14.07 10.16 -16.76
N VAL A 40 13.76 9.29 -15.79
CA VAL A 40 12.52 8.48 -15.78
C VAL A 40 11.40 9.30 -15.13
N PRO A 41 10.26 9.53 -15.82
CA PRO A 41 9.17 10.32 -15.26
C PRO A 41 8.61 9.67 -13.99
N GLY A 42 8.13 10.51 -13.07
CA GLY A 42 7.64 10.09 -11.76
C GLY A 42 6.27 10.68 -11.43
N ILE A 43 5.46 9.94 -10.68
CA ILE A 43 4.20 10.41 -10.10
C ILE A 43 4.16 10.12 -8.60
N TRP A 44 3.70 11.09 -7.81
CA TRP A 44 3.38 10.91 -6.41
C TRP A 44 1.88 10.61 -6.26
N VAL A 45 1.55 9.64 -5.42
CA VAL A 45 0.19 9.13 -5.25
C VAL A 45 -0.12 9.03 -3.76
N ASP A 46 -1.31 9.48 -3.36
CA ASP A 46 -1.83 9.16 -2.03
C ASP A 46 -2.13 7.65 -1.96
N GLY A 47 -1.28 6.90 -1.28
CA GLY A 47 -1.41 5.46 -1.07
C GLY A 47 -2.50 5.07 -0.07
N MET A 48 -3.12 6.04 0.60
CA MET A 48 -4.25 5.83 1.52
C MET A 48 -5.61 6.03 0.84
N ASP A 49 -5.64 6.46 -0.44
CA ASP A 49 -6.85 6.56 -1.25
C ASP A 49 -6.86 5.53 -2.38
N VAL A 50 -7.68 4.49 -2.23
CA VAL A 50 -7.78 3.39 -3.20
C VAL A 50 -8.14 3.85 -4.61
N LEU A 51 -8.92 4.94 -4.75
CA LEU A 51 -9.29 5.47 -6.07
C LEU A 51 -8.14 6.25 -6.70
N ALA A 52 -7.33 6.94 -5.90
CA ALA A 52 -6.11 7.60 -6.38
C ALA A 52 -5.10 6.55 -6.88
N VAL A 53 -4.85 5.50 -6.08
CA VAL A 53 -3.97 4.38 -6.46
C VAL A 53 -4.45 3.69 -7.74
N LYS A 54 -5.77 3.40 -7.84
CA LYS A 54 -6.34 2.81 -9.06
C LYS A 54 -6.11 3.70 -10.28
N SER A 55 -6.39 4.99 -10.16
CA SER A 55 -6.27 5.94 -11.28
C SER A 55 -4.82 6.12 -11.73
N ALA A 56 -3.90 6.25 -10.76
CA ALA A 56 -2.47 6.35 -11.03
C ALA A 56 -1.91 5.07 -11.67
N SER A 57 -2.36 3.90 -11.19
CA SER A 57 -1.98 2.61 -11.77
C SER A 57 -2.45 2.47 -13.21
N MET A 58 -3.71 2.84 -13.51
CA MET A 58 -4.23 2.85 -14.88
C MET A 58 -3.42 3.80 -15.79
N PHE A 59 -3.07 4.99 -15.28
CA PHE A 59 -2.20 5.92 -16.00
C PHE A 59 -0.81 5.33 -16.28
N ALA A 60 -0.17 4.73 -15.28
CA ALA A 60 1.16 4.15 -15.39
C ALA A 60 1.18 2.95 -16.36
N VAL A 61 0.16 2.08 -16.29
CA VAL A 61 0.00 0.97 -17.24
C VAL A 61 -0.15 1.50 -18.67
N ASN A 62 -1.02 2.50 -18.89
CA ASN A 62 -1.18 3.11 -20.20
C ASN A 62 0.11 3.80 -20.69
N HIS A 63 0.87 4.42 -19.79
CA HIS A 63 2.18 5.00 -20.12
C HIS A 63 3.14 3.93 -20.66
N CYS A 64 3.35 2.86 -19.90
CA CYS A 64 4.28 1.80 -20.27
C CYS A 64 3.84 1.05 -21.54
N THR A 65 2.55 0.70 -21.64
CA THR A 65 2.01 -0.05 -22.78
C THR A 65 1.89 0.76 -24.07
N SER A 66 1.88 2.10 -23.98
CA SER A 66 1.97 2.99 -25.16
C SER A 66 3.40 3.21 -25.67
N GLY A 67 4.38 2.45 -25.16
CA GLY A 67 5.77 2.48 -25.65
C GLY A 67 6.58 3.69 -25.15
N LYS A 68 6.13 4.38 -24.09
CA LYS A 68 6.86 5.54 -23.52
C LYS A 68 8.01 5.14 -22.58
N GLY A 69 8.17 3.84 -22.36
CA GLY A 69 9.18 3.25 -21.49
C GLY A 69 8.74 3.19 -20.03
N PRO A 70 9.69 3.21 -19.07
CA PRO A 70 9.38 3.05 -17.66
C PRO A 70 8.83 4.33 -17.01
N ILE A 71 8.16 4.16 -15.88
CA ILE A 71 7.67 5.25 -15.01
C ILE A 71 7.90 4.89 -13.54
N VAL A 72 8.18 5.89 -12.71
CA VAL A 72 8.23 5.75 -11.24
C VAL A 72 6.91 6.18 -10.63
N MET A 73 6.38 5.40 -9.70
CA MET A 73 5.20 5.71 -8.91
C MET A 73 5.54 5.61 -7.43
N GLU A 74 5.50 6.73 -6.70
CA GLU A 74 5.59 6.72 -5.24
C GLU A 74 4.17 6.68 -4.66
N THR A 75 3.87 5.66 -3.88
CA THR A 75 2.61 5.55 -3.15
C THR A 75 2.88 5.85 -1.67
N ALA A 76 2.50 7.06 -1.24
CA ALA A 76 2.66 7.49 0.14
C ALA A 76 1.60 6.82 1.01
N THR A 77 2.01 5.83 1.79
CA THR A 77 1.13 4.95 2.59
C THR A 77 1.62 4.89 4.04
N TYR A 78 1.10 3.96 4.84
CA TYR A 78 1.52 3.78 6.21
C TYR A 78 1.35 2.34 6.70
N ARG A 79 2.31 1.84 7.49
CA ARG A 79 2.19 0.54 8.18
C ARG A 79 1.82 0.75 9.64
N TYR A 80 0.70 0.17 10.07
CA TYR A 80 0.24 0.29 11.45
C TYR A 80 1.07 -0.52 12.44
N SER A 81 1.52 -1.70 12.04
CA SER A 81 2.43 -2.54 12.83
C SER A 81 3.89 -2.10 12.66
N GLY A 82 4.76 -2.57 13.56
CA GLY A 82 6.22 -2.45 13.41
C GLY A 82 6.75 -3.13 12.14
N HIS A 83 8.07 -3.11 11.93
CA HIS A 83 8.66 -3.64 10.70
C HIS A 83 8.37 -5.13 10.50
N SER A 84 8.36 -5.88 11.60
CA SER A 84 8.04 -7.31 11.65
C SER A 84 7.46 -7.66 13.02
N MET A 85 7.14 -8.94 13.26
CA MET A 85 6.64 -9.40 14.56
C MET A 85 7.65 -9.21 15.71
N SER A 86 8.95 -9.16 15.41
CA SER A 86 10.00 -8.93 16.42
C SER A 86 10.27 -7.44 16.69
N ASP A 87 9.68 -6.55 15.91
CA ASP A 87 9.82 -5.10 16.07
C ASP A 87 8.49 -4.49 16.54
N PRO A 88 8.39 -4.03 17.80
CA PRO A 88 7.18 -3.37 18.30
C PRO A 88 6.90 -2.01 17.62
N GLY A 89 7.91 -1.39 17.01
CA GLY A 89 7.76 -0.12 16.29
C GLY A 89 7.57 1.13 17.15
N THR A 90 7.91 1.06 18.45
CA THR A 90 7.72 2.17 19.41
C THR A 90 9.00 2.94 19.73
N SER A 91 10.17 2.50 19.25
CA SER A 91 11.46 3.14 19.53
C SER A 91 11.82 4.28 18.56
N TYR A 92 11.13 4.35 17.42
CA TYR A 92 11.45 5.29 16.32
C TYR A 92 10.24 6.10 15.82
N ARG A 93 9.07 5.91 16.44
CA ARG A 93 7.83 6.67 16.18
C ARG A 93 6.88 6.52 17.37
N THR A 94 5.93 7.46 17.49
CA THR A 94 5.01 7.49 18.64
C THR A 94 3.76 6.65 18.37
N ARG A 95 3.08 6.25 19.45
CA ARG A 95 1.76 5.63 19.33
C ARG A 95 0.72 6.62 18.80
N ASP A 96 0.88 7.90 19.11
CA ASP A 96 -0.03 8.97 18.70
C ASP A 96 0.00 9.15 17.18
N GLU A 97 1.18 9.13 16.55
CA GLU A 97 1.32 9.18 15.09
C GLU A 97 0.55 8.03 14.41
N ILE A 98 0.70 6.80 14.91
CA ILE A 98 0.00 5.62 14.38
C ILE A 98 -1.52 5.78 14.54
N GLN A 99 -1.97 6.27 15.69
CA GLN A 99 -3.39 6.49 15.98
C GLN A 99 -3.98 7.58 15.09
N GLU A 100 -3.27 8.69 14.92
CA GLU A 100 -3.67 9.81 14.06
C GLU A 100 -3.88 9.33 12.63
N VAL A 101 -2.89 8.62 12.05
CA VAL A 101 -3.01 8.10 10.68
C VAL A 101 -4.17 7.10 10.56
N ARG A 102 -4.36 6.22 11.55
CA ARG A 102 -5.48 5.28 11.54
C ARG A 102 -6.85 5.97 11.62
N GLN A 103 -6.97 7.02 12.44
CA GLN A 103 -8.24 7.72 12.61
C GLN A 103 -8.58 8.63 11.42
N THR A 104 -7.57 9.22 10.79
CA THR A 104 -7.79 10.26 9.77
C THR A 104 -7.58 9.78 8.34
N ARG A 105 -6.82 8.69 8.13
CA ARG A 105 -6.40 8.25 6.79
C ARG A 105 -6.58 6.76 6.54
N ASP A 106 -7.29 6.01 7.38
CA ASP A 106 -7.51 4.57 7.12
C ASP A 106 -8.20 4.34 5.77
N PRO A 107 -7.63 3.52 4.86
CA PRO A 107 -8.09 3.43 3.48
C PRO A 107 -9.42 2.70 3.38
N ILE A 108 -9.71 1.79 4.31
CA ILE A 108 -10.98 1.05 4.37
C ILE A 108 -12.09 2.01 4.82
N THR A 109 -11.85 2.77 5.88
CA THR A 109 -12.79 3.73 6.44
C THR A 109 -13.11 4.83 5.44
N SER A 110 -12.08 5.46 4.86
CA SER A 110 -12.26 6.51 3.86
C SER A 110 -13.04 6.02 2.63
N PHE A 111 -12.72 4.84 2.11
CA PHE A 111 -13.44 4.29 0.96
C PHE A 111 -14.87 3.89 1.31
N LYS A 112 -15.09 3.28 2.48
CA LYS A 112 -16.41 2.93 3.02
C LYS A 112 -17.33 4.15 3.09
N GLU A 113 -16.84 5.27 3.62
CA GLU A 113 -17.61 6.52 3.68
C GLU A 113 -17.97 7.04 2.30
N LYS A 114 -17.02 7.02 1.34
CA LYS A 114 -17.28 7.45 -0.04
C LYS A 114 -18.40 6.63 -0.69
N ILE A 115 -18.34 5.30 -0.59
CA ILE A 115 -19.33 4.43 -1.25
C ILE A 115 -20.71 4.49 -0.57
N LEU A 116 -20.77 4.63 0.76
CA LEU A 116 -22.01 4.85 1.50
C LEU A 116 -22.65 6.19 1.13
N ASN A 117 -21.88 7.28 1.15
CA ASN A 117 -22.37 8.62 0.83
C ASN A 117 -22.82 8.75 -0.64
N SER A 118 -22.27 7.93 -1.52
CA SER A 118 -22.69 7.84 -2.93
C SER A 118 -23.90 6.93 -3.17
N GLY A 119 -24.43 6.26 -2.14
CA GLY A 119 -25.56 5.35 -2.25
C GLY A 119 -25.27 4.08 -3.06
N LEU A 120 -24.00 3.72 -3.25
CA LEU A 120 -23.60 2.51 -3.98
C LEU A 120 -23.79 1.23 -3.16
N VAL A 121 -23.83 1.36 -1.83
CA VAL A 121 -24.04 0.28 -0.86
C VAL A 121 -24.77 0.82 0.35
N THR A 122 -25.37 -0.08 1.13
CA THR A 122 -25.97 0.20 2.44
C THR A 122 -25.04 -0.22 3.58
N ALA A 123 -25.27 0.32 4.78
CA ALA A 123 -24.51 -0.06 5.97
C ALA A 123 -24.69 -1.56 6.34
N ASP A 124 -25.87 -2.11 6.11
CA ASP A 124 -26.17 -3.52 6.37
C ASP A 124 -25.46 -4.46 5.40
N GLU A 125 -25.35 -4.10 4.12
CA GLU A 125 -24.57 -4.86 3.14
C GLU A 125 -23.08 -4.91 3.52
N LEU A 126 -22.50 -3.80 3.96
CA LEU A 126 -21.11 -3.78 4.43
C LEU A 126 -20.92 -4.63 5.69
N LYS A 127 -21.85 -4.55 6.64
CA LYS A 127 -21.79 -5.39 7.86
C LYS A 127 -21.90 -6.88 7.53
N LYS A 128 -22.75 -7.25 6.56
CA LYS A 128 -22.86 -8.62 6.06
C LYS A 128 -21.53 -9.07 5.43
N LEU A 129 -20.94 -8.22 4.59
CA LEU A 129 -19.64 -8.48 3.96
C LEU A 129 -18.53 -8.68 5.00
N ASP A 130 -18.46 -7.85 6.05
CA ASP A 130 -17.49 -8.01 7.14
C ASP A 130 -17.60 -9.40 7.81
N GLY A 131 -18.83 -9.86 8.03
CA GLY A 131 -19.10 -11.20 8.58
C GLY A 131 -18.67 -12.33 7.64
N GLU A 132 -18.94 -12.19 6.33
CA GLU A 132 -18.54 -13.15 5.31
C GLU A 132 -17.01 -13.24 5.19
N ILE A 133 -16.32 -12.11 5.12
CA ILE A 133 -14.85 -12.06 5.07
C ILE A 133 -14.25 -12.64 6.34
N LYS A 134 -14.82 -12.35 7.52
CA LYS A 134 -14.37 -12.95 8.78
C LYS A 134 -14.48 -14.48 8.75
N ALA A 135 -15.59 -15.03 8.26
CA ALA A 135 -15.77 -16.48 8.16
C ALA A 135 -14.76 -17.12 7.19
N ILE A 136 -14.46 -16.45 6.06
CA ILE A 136 -13.44 -16.91 5.11
C ILE A 136 -12.05 -16.94 5.77
N VAL A 137 -11.66 -15.87 6.47
CA VAL A 137 -10.36 -15.79 7.15
C VAL A 137 -10.27 -16.83 8.28
N ASP A 138 -11.32 -16.99 9.09
CA ASP A 138 -11.35 -17.97 10.18
C ASP A 138 -11.21 -19.41 9.64
N ALA A 139 -11.86 -19.73 8.52
CA ALA A 139 -11.72 -21.02 7.84
C ALA A 139 -10.30 -21.24 7.30
N ALA A 140 -9.70 -20.22 6.65
CA ALA A 140 -8.33 -20.29 6.14
C ALA A 140 -7.30 -20.49 7.28
N VAL A 141 -7.47 -19.79 8.41
CA VAL A 141 -6.62 -19.96 9.59
C VAL A 141 -6.75 -21.37 10.17
N LYS A 142 -7.97 -21.93 10.22
CA LYS A 142 -8.19 -23.30 10.70
C LYS A 142 -7.45 -24.30 9.81
N GLN A 143 -7.59 -24.17 8.50
CA GLN A 143 -6.89 -25.03 7.54
C GLN A 143 -5.37 -24.91 7.69
N ALA A 144 -4.83 -23.68 7.69
CA ALA A 144 -3.39 -23.45 7.81
C ALA A 144 -2.78 -24.03 9.09
N LYS A 145 -3.56 -24.20 10.17
CA LYS A 145 -3.13 -24.84 11.42
C LYS A 145 -3.25 -26.36 11.41
N SER A 146 -4.10 -26.93 10.56
CA SER A 146 -4.33 -28.37 10.47
C SER A 146 -3.53 -29.05 9.36
N ASP A 147 -3.10 -28.30 8.36
CA ASP A 147 -2.29 -28.82 7.26
C ASP A 147 -0.95 -29.33 7.80
N ALA A 148 -0.53 -30.49 7.31
CA ALA A 148 0.74 -31.07 7.68
C ALA A 148 1.90 -30.19 7.17
N GLU A 149 3.00 -30.15 7.91
CA GLU A 149 4.24 -29.62 7.38
C GLU A 149 4.65 -30.40 6.13
N VAL A 150 5.32 -29.72 5.20
CA VAL A 150 5.89 -30.39 4.03
C VAL A 150 6.90 -31.41 4.53
N GLY A 151 6.75 -32.67 4.11
CA GLY A 151 7.71 -33.72 4.42
C GLY A 151 9.11 -33.36 3.93
N MET A 152 10.14 -33.88 4.58
CA MET A 152 11.54 -33.58 4.24
C MET A 152 12.09 -34.43 3.05
N ASP A 153 11.21 -35.04 2.26
CA ASP A 153 11.57 -35.92 1.14
C ASP A 153 11.85 -35.14 -0.16
#